data_AF-A0A357M053-F1
#
_entry.id   AF-A0A357M053-F1
#
_cell.length_a   1.000
_cell.length_b   1.000
_cell.length_c   1.000
_cell.angle_alpha   90.00
_cell.angle_beta   90.00
_cell.angle_gamma   90.00
#
_symmetry.space_group_name_H-M   'P 1'
#
loop_
_entity.id
_entity.type
_entity.pdbx_description
1 polymer ?
#
loop_
_entity_poly.entity_id
_entity_poly.type
_entity_poly.pdbx_seq_one_letter_code
_entity_poly.pdbx_strand_id
1 'polypeptide(L)'
;MKTRDRILQTSLDLFNDQGERAVTTNHIAAAMNISTGNLYYHFRNKREIISELFRAYENRVRGVLNLPEERSAQITDMQFYLTEIFRGLWE
;
A
#
# COMPACT_ATOMS: atom_id res chain seq x y z
N MET A 1 -2.87 16.82 0.26
CA MET A 1 -3.20 15.38 0.09
C MET A 1 -4.65 15.27 -0.38
N LYS A 2 -4.94 14.55 -1.46
CA LYS A 2 -6.33 14.41 -1.93
C LYS A 2 -7.09 13.43 -1.02
N THR A 3 -8.41 13.56 -0.91
CA THR A 3 -9.24 12.66 -0.07
C THR A 3 -9.00 11.19 -0.40
N ARG A 4 -8.87 10.88 -1.69
CA ARG A 4 -8.54 9.55 -2.21
C ARG A 4 -7.24 8.98 -1.64
N ASP A 5 -6.18 9.79 -1.57
CA ASP A 5 -4.89 9.38 -1.00
C ASP A 5 -5.03 9.14 0.51
N ARG A 6 -5.83 9.97 1.21
CA ARG A 6 -6.13 9.74 2.63
C ARG A 6 -6.88 8.44 2.88
N ILE A 7 -7.80 8.06 1.97
CA ILE A 7 -8.52 6.78 2.05
C ILE A 7 -7.54 5.63 1.94
N LEU A 8 -6.61 5.67 0.98
CA LEU A 8 -5.59 4.63 0.83
C LEU A 8 -4.71 4.51 2.09
N GLN A 9 -4.19 5.64 2.59
CA GLN A 9 -3.36 5.63 3.80
C GLN A 9 -4.12 5.07 5.02
N THR A 10 -5.31 5.59 5.30
CA THR A 10 -6.11 5.14 6.44
C THR A 10 -6.48 3.65 6.32
N SER A 11 -6.74 3.19 5.10
CA SER A 11 -7.02 1.78 4.84
C SER A 11 -5.80 0.92 5.10
N LEU A 12 -4.62 1.33 4.63
CA LEU A 12 -3.36 0.62 4.87
C LEU A 12 -3.07 0.51 6.37
N ASP A 13 -3.19 1.62 7.11
CA ASP A 13 -2.96 1.65 8.56
C ASP A 13 -3.89 0.66 9.29
N LEU A 14 -5.19 0.68 8.96
CA LEU A 14 -6.16 -0.24 9.55
C LEU A 14 -5.92 -1.70 9.14
N PHE A 15 -5.54 -1.96 7.90
CA PHE A 15 -5.24 -3.32 7.43
C PHE A 15 -3.99 -3.89 8.09
N ASN A 16 -2.97 -3.06 8.33
CA ASN A 16 -1.74 -3.46 9.01
C ASN A 16 -1.98 -3.73 10.50
N ASP A 17 -2.83 -2.93 11.15
CA ASP A 17 -3.14 -3.05 12.58
C ASP A 17 -4.11 -4.21 12.88
N GLN A 18 -5.17 -4.36 12.08
CA GLN A 18 -6.32 -5.24 12.42
C GLN A 18 -6.51 -6.40 11.44
N GLY A 19 -5.77 -6.40 10.33
CA GLY A 19 -5.95 -7.35 9.25
C GLY A 19 -7.10 -6.96 8.30
N GLU A 20 -6.84 -7.09 7.00
CA GLU A 20 -7.79 -6.74 5.93
C GLU A 20 -9.19 -7.33 6.10
N ARG A 21 -9.30 -8.57 6.61
CA ARG A 21 -10.58 -9.26 6.77
C ARG A 21 -11.47 -8.62 7.84
N ALA A 22 -10.89 -8.06 8.90
CA ALA A 22 -11.62 -7.41 9.99
C ALA A 22 -12.08 -5.99 9.62
N VAL A 23 -11.44 -5.36 8.64
CA VAL A 23 -11.70 -3.98 8.25
C VAL A 23 -12.72 -3.92 7.09
N THR A 24 -13.72 -3.05 7.26
CA THR A 24 -14.77 -2.78 6.27
C THR A 24 -14.65 -1.35 5.74
N THR A 25 -15.30 -1.05 4.61
CA THR A 25 -15.38 0.33 4.10
C THR A 25 -16.04 1.30 5.09
N ASN A 26 -16.96 0.80 5.92
CA ASN A 26 -17.57 1.62 6.98
C ASN A 26 -16.56 1.95 8.09
N HIS A 27 -15.69 1.01 8.48
CA HIS A 27 -14.62 1.27 9.44
C HIS A 27 -13.67 2.36 8.92
N ILE A 28 -13.28 2.27 7.65
CA ILE A 28 -12.40 3.26 7.00
C ILE A 28 -13.07 4.64 6.96
N ALA A 29 -14.33 4.72 6.53
CA ALA A 29 -15.08 5.98 6.49
C ALA A 29 -15.21 6.62 7.89
N ALA A 30 -15.50 5.80 8.91
CA ALA A 30 -15.59 6.24 10.30
C ALA A 30 -14.24 6.77 10.81
N ALA A 31 -13.13 6.04 10.58
CA ALA A 31 -11.79 6.48 10.96
C ALA A 31 -11.38 7.80 10.30
N MET A 32 -11.87 8.05 9.08
CA MET A 32 -11.62 9.30 8.36
C MET A 32 -12.58 10.45 8.73
N ASN A 33 -13.61 10.17 9.53
CA ASN A 33 -14.72 11.08 9.83
C ASN A 33 -15.42 11.61 8.54
N ILE A 34 -15.71 10.70 7.60
CA ILE A 34 -16.45 10.99 6.36
C ILE A 34 -17.67 10.09 6.24
N SER A 35 -18.62 10.47 5.38
CA SER A 35 -19.75 9.58 5.06
C SER A 35 -19.28 8.39 4.23
N THR A 36 -19.97 7.25 4.38
CA THR A 36 -19.75 6.07 3.54
C THR A 36 -19.94 6.40 2.05
N GLY A 37 -20.92 7.25 1.72
CA GLY A 37 -21.12 7.76 0.36
C GLY A 37 -19.93 8.54 -0.20
N ASN A 38 -19.23 9.32 0.62
CA ASN A 38 -18.00 10.01 0.22
C ASN A 38 -16.87 9.00 -0.08
N LEU A 39 -16.72 7.96 0.72
CA LEU A 39 -15.78 6.88 0.41
C LEU A 39 -16.16 6.17 -0.89
N TYR A 40 -17.44 5.83 -1.09
CA TYR A 40 -17.91 5.17 -2.31
C TYR A 40 -17.79 6.02 -3.57
N TYR A 41 -17.76 7.35 -3.44
CA TYR A 41 -17.43 8.25 -4.54
C TYR A 41 -16.00 8.04 -5.05
N HIS A 42 -15.06 7.69 -4.16
CA HIS A 42 -13.67 7.45 -4.51
C HIS A 42 -13.36 5.98 -4.82
N PHE A 43 -14.00 5.04 -4.12
CA PHE A 43 -13.75 3.60 -4.24
C PHE A 43 -15.06 2.82 -4.15
N ARG A 44 -15.42 2.10 -5.20
CA ARG A 44 -16.70 1.36 -5.31
C ARG A 44 -16.82 0.23 -4.30
N ASN A 45 -15.70 -0.33 -3.86
CA ASN A 45 -15.64 -1.43 -2.89
C ASN A 45 -14.24 -1.57 -2.28
N LYS A 46 -14.13 -2.39 -1.22
CA LYS A 46 -12.86 -2.68 -0.54
C LYS A 46 -11.79 -3.27 -1.48
N ARG A 47 -12.18 -4.07 -2.49
CA ARG A 47 -11.21 -4.69 -3.41
C ARG A 47 -10.49 -3.68 -4.29
N GLU A 48 -11.14 -2.57 -4.65
CA GLU A 48 -10.52 -1.49 -5.41
C GLU A 48 -9.41 -0.80 -4.59
N ILE A 49 -9.66 -0.53 -3.31
CA ILE A 49 -8.67 0.01 -2.37
C ILE A 49 -7.46 -0.95 -2.27
N ILE A 50 -7.71 -2.24 -2.05
CA ILE A 50 -6.65 -3.26 -1.96
C ILE A 50 -5.84 -3.34 -3.25
N SER A 51 -6.51 -3.34 -4.41
CA SER A 51 -5.86 -3.38 -5.72
C SER A 51 -4.91 -2.19 -5.92
N GLU A 52 -5.29 -1.01 -5.45
CA GLU A 52 -4.44 0.17 -5.56
C GLU A 52 -3.26 0.18 -4.60
N LEU A 53 -3.47 -0.23 -3.34
CA LEU A 53 -2.37 -0.44 -2.41
C LEU A 53 -1.38 -1.46 -2.96
N PHE A 54 -1.88 -2.56 -3.54
CA PHE A 54 -1.03 -3.58 -4.17
C PHE A 54 -0.27 -3.02 -5.38
N ARG A 55 -0.90 -2.21 -6.24
CA ARG A 55 -0.21 -1.56 -7.37
C ARG A 55 0.86 -0.58 -6.90
N ALA A 56 0.60 0.17 -5.82
CA ALA A 56 1.58 1.08 -5.24
C ALA A 56 2.80 0.29 -4.72
N TYR A 57 2.56 -0.80 -3.98
CA TYR A 57 3.60 -1.70 -3.50
C TYR A 57 4.37 -2.35 -4.65
N GLU A 58 3.68 -2.84 -5.69
CA GLU A 58 4.32 -3.44 -6.87
C GLU A 58 5.25 -2.45 -7.58
N ASN A 59 4.80 -1.20 -7.77
CA ASN A 59 5.61 -0.15 -8.37
C ASN A 59 6.86 0.17 -7.54
N ARG A 60 6.73 0.19 -6.21
CA ARG A 60 7.86 0.34 -5.30
C ARG A 60 8.86 -0.81 -5.46
N VAL A 61 8.38 -2.04 -5.41
CA VAL A 61 9.23 -3.23 -5.54
C VAL A 61 9.97 -3.24 -6.89
N ARG A 62 9.28 -2.91 -7.99
CA ARG A 62 9.94 -2.76 -9.31
C ARG A 62 11.03 -1.68 -9.29
N GLY A 63 10.80 -0.56 -8.61
CA GLY A 63 11.79 0.51 -8.47
C GLY A 63 13.02 0.13 -7.66
N VAL A 64 12.88 -0.84 -6.74
CA VAL A 64 13.99 -1.36 -5.91
C VAL A 64 14.77 -2.46 -6.64
N LEU A 65 14.07 -3.34 -7.36
CA LEU A 65 14.65 -4.50 -8.05
C LEU A 65 15.34 -4.12 -9.37
N ASN A 66 16.35 -3.25 -9.29
CA ASN A 66 17.20 -2.91 -10.43
C ASN A 66 18.53 -3.65 -10.34
N LEU A 67 18.74 -4.63 -11.22
CA LEU A 67 20.02 -5.31 -11.34
C LEU A 67 21.07 -4.35 -11.92
N PRO A 68 22.30 -4.32 -11.39
CA PRO A 68 23.35 -3.50 -11.97
C PRO A 68 23.66 -3.97 -13.40
N GLU A 69 23.61 -3.05 -14.36
CA GLU A 69 23.89 -3.34 -15.78
C GLU A 69 25.40 -3.35 -16.08
N GLU A 70 26.16 -2.48 -15.42
CA GLU A 70 27.58 -2.23 -15.72
C GLU A 70 28.56 -3.07 -14.87
N ARG A 71 28.05 -3.85 -13.91
CA ARG A 71 28.87 -4.73 -13.04
C ARG A 71 28.12 -6.00 -12.67
N SER A 72 28.87 -7.04 -12.32
CA SER A 72 28.28 -8.25 -11.74
C SER A 72 27.57 -7.96 -10.42
N ALA A 73 26.46 -8.67 -10.18
CA ALA A 73 25.73 -8.61 -8.92
C ALA A 73 26.60 -9.11 -7.76
N GLN A 74 26.48 -8.44 -6.62
CA GLN A 74 27.19 -8.74 -5.38
C GLN A 74 26.20 -9.10 -4.27
N ILE A 75 26.69 -9.74 -3.21
CA ILE A 75 25.86 -10.10 -2.04
C ILE A 75 25.24 -8.85 -1.40
N THR A 76 25.92 -7.71 -1.44
CA THR A 76 25.43 -6.42 -0.96
C THR A 76 24.18 -5.94 -1.69
N ASP A 77 24.04 -6.24 -2.99
CA ASP A 77 22.84 -5.93 -3.77
C ASP A 77 21.64 -6.74 -3.26
N MET A 78 21.85 -8.03 -2.97
CA MET A 78 20.82 -8.88 -2.37
C MET A 78 20.40 -8.39 -0.98
N GLN A 79 21.37 -7.98 -0.14
CA GLN A 79 21.07 -7.40 1.17
C GLN A 79 20.25 -6.11 1.06
N PHE A 80 20.59 -5.26 0.09
CA PHE A 80 19.83 -4.05 -0.23
C PHE A 80 18.40 -4.39 -0.65
N TYR A 81 18.21 -5.29 -1.62
CA TYR A 81 16.88 -5.69 -2.08
C TYR A 81 16.02 -6.27 -0.95
N LEU A 82 16.58 -7.16 -0.14
CA LEU A 82 15.85 -7.73 1.00
C LEU A 82 15.42 -6.63 1.97
N THR A 83 16.33 -5.74 2.34
CA THR A 83 16.05 -4.66 3.29
C THR A 83 14.95 -3.73 2.77
N GLU A 84 15.05 -3.30 1.52
CA GLU A 84 14.11 -2.36 0.93
C GLU A 84 12.72 -2.98 0.67
N ILE A 85 12.67 -4.27 0.30
CA ILE A 85 11.40 -5.00 0.17
C ILE A 85 10.74 -5.16 1.53
N PHE A 86 11.47 -5.61 2.56
CA PHE A 86 10.90 -5.79 3.90
C PHE A 86 10.41 -4.46 4.50
N ARG A 87 11.14 -3.37 4.27
CA ARG A 87 10.73 -2.03 4.69
C ARG A 87 9.44 -1.59 4.01
N GLY A 88 9.31 -1.89 2.72
CA GLY A 88 8.14 -1.52 1.92
C GLY A 88 6.88 -2.33 2.20
N LEU A 89 6.91 -3.42 2.97
CA LEU A 89 5.71 -4.25 3.21
C LEU A 89 4.60 -3.51 3.97
N TRP A 90 4.96 -2.48 4.74
CA TRP A 90 4.05 -1.73 5.59
C TRP A 90 3.86 -0.27 5.14
N GLU A 91 4.47 0.12 4.02
CA GLU A 91 4.46 1.47 3.43
C GLU A 91 3.81 1.46 2.04
#